data_AF-A0A965NVB5-F1
#
_entry.id   AF-A0A965NVB5-F1
#
_cell.length_a   1.000
_cell.length_b   1.000
_cell.length_c   1.000
_cell.angle_alpha   90.00
_cell.angle_beta   90.00
_cell.angle_gamma   90.00
#
_symmetry.space_group_name_H-M   'P 1'
#
loop_
_entity.id
_entity.type
_entity.pdbx_description
1 polymer ?
#
loop_
_entity_poly.entity_id
_entity_poly.type
_entity_poly.pdbx_seq_one_letter_code
_entity_poly.pdbx_strand_id
1 'polypeptide(L)'
;MHEQNCFITLTYNDDHLPSDRSLHYRDFQLFIKRLRKRYPGRKIRYYMAGEYGENFGRPHFHACLFGIDFDDKKLWKRTAANSMLYTSRDLEVLWPFGYSSIGDVTFESAAYVARYIMKKVTGKNAKEHYTEIDPESGEITTRKPEFTKMSLKPGIGYEWLKQYTSDVYPHDYVVIRGKKVKPPKYYDKKYKIENPYEFDELLYLREKSAKLNYEDNTPERLLVKEQVTKAKLQKLKRNLT
;
A
#
# COMPACT_ATOMS: atom_id res chain seq x y z
N MET A 1 11.65 14.12 -3.99
CA MET A 1 11.65 12.91 -4.87
C MET A 1 10.53 12.95 -5.90
N HIS A 2 9.29 13.30 -5.52
CA HIS A 2 8.21 13.53 -6.48
C HIS A 2 7.48 14.82 -6.11
N GLU A 3 7.42 15.79 -7.03
CA GLU A 3 6.70 17.05 -6.81
C GLU A 3 5.19 16.82 -6.78
N GLN A 4 4.70 15.95 -7.67
CA GLN A 4 3.30 15.59 -7.77
C GLN A 4 3.06 14.15 -7.31
N ASN A 5 1.96 13.95 -6.60
CA ASN A 5 1.46 12.65 -6.18
C ASN A 5 -0.05 12.75 -5.94
N CYS A 6 -0.74 11.62 -6.08
CA CYS A 6 -2.16 11.54 -5.76
C CYS A 6 -2.53 10.12 -5.32
N PHE A 7 -3.54 10.02 -4.46
CA PHE A 7 -4.17 8.76 -4.10
C PHE A 7 -5.38 8.55 -5.00
N ILE A 8 -5.53 7.37 -5.58
CA ILE A 8 -6.70 7.06 -6.41
C ILE A 8 -7.41 5.81 -5.95
N THR A 9 -8.72 5.80 -6.16
CA THR A 9 -9.57 4.60 -6.04
C THR A 9 -10.22 4.34 -7.39
N LEU A 10 -10.11 3.10 -7.87
CA LEU A 10 -10.68 2.63 -9.12
C LEU A 10 -11.64 1.47 -8.83
N THR A 11 -12.90 1.60 -9.23
CA THR A 11 -13.97 0.67 -8.87
C THR A 11 -14.77 0.31 -10.12
N TYR A 12 -15.15 -0.96 -10.28
CA TYR A 12 -15.99 -1.37 -11.40
C TYR A 12 -17.41 -0.81 -11.26
N ASN A 13 -18.12 -0.46 -12.33
CA ASN A 13 -19.57 -0.24 -12.27
C ASN A 13 -20.32 -1.58 -12.44
N ASP A 14 -21.66 -1.56 -12.47
CA ASP A 14 -22.46 -2.79 -12.62
C ASP A 14 -22.22 -3.48 -13.97
N ASP A 15 -22.11 -2.71 -15.05
CA ASP A 15 -21.94 -3.23 -16.41
C ASP A 15 -20.57 -3.89 -16.65
N HIS A 16 -19.54 -3.46 -15.92
CA HIS A 16 -18.17 -3.95 -16.06
C HIS A 16 -17.72 -4.77 -14.85
N LEU A 17 -18.64 -5.16 -13.96
CA LEU A 17 -18.30 -6.03 -12.86
C LEU A 17 -17.85 -7.39 -13.43
N PRO A 18 -16.65 -7.89 -13.06
CA PRO A 18 -16.22 -9.21 -13.52
C PRO A 18 -17.24 -10.28 -13.14
N SER A 19 -17.53 -11.22 -14.04
CA SER A 19 -18.52 -12.28 -13.81
C SER A 19 -18.16 -13.15 -12.60
N ASP A 20 -16.87 -13.39 -12.39
CA ASP A 20 -16.31 -14.09 -11.24
C ASP A 20 -16.21 -13.23 -9.96
N ARG A 21 -16.66 -11.97 -10.04
CA ARG A 21 -16.57 -10.94 -8.98
C ARG A 21 -15.19 -10.83 -8.36
N SER A 22 -14.14 -11.14 -9.13
CA SER A 22 -12.76 -11.29 -8.65
C SER A 22 -11.90 -10.09 -9.01
N LEU A 23 -10.68 -10.04 -8.45
CA LEU A 23 -9.70 -9.00 -8.74
C LEU A 23 -8.87 -9.30 -10.00
N HIS A 24 -9.14 -8.57 -11.08
CA HIS A 24 -8.41 -8.71 -12.35
C HIS A 24 -7.26 -7.70 -12.46
N TYR A 25 -6.05 -8.09 -12.01
CA TYR A 25 -4.86 -7.22 -12.07
C TYR A 25 -4.55 -6.70 -13.47
N ARG A 26 -4.98 -7.41 -14.53
CA ARG A 26 -4.77 -6.98 -15.91
C ARG A 26 -5.38 -5.61 -16.17
N ASP A 27 -6.52 -5.30 -15.57
CA ASP A 27 -7.22 -4.03 -15.78
C ASP A 27 -6.43 -2.87 -15.18
N PHE A 28 -5.93 -3.04 -13.96
CA PHE A 28 -5.02 -2.07 -13.35
C PHE A 28 -3.72 -1.91 -14.15
N GLN A 29 -3.16 -3.02 -14.65
CA GLN A 29 -1.94 -2.97 -15.47
C GLN A 29 -2.16 -2.18 -16.76
N LEU A 30 -3.31 -2.38 -17.43
CA LEU A 30 -3.68 -1.63 -18.63
C LEU A 30 -3.96 -0.16 -18.31
N PHE A 31 -4.59 0.14 -17.18
CA PHE A 31 -4.74 1.50 -16.68
C PHE A 31 -3.39 2.22 -16.55
N ILE A 32 -2.40 1.62 -15.86
CA ILE A 32 -1.06 2.23 -15.73
C ILE A 32 -0.37 2.39 -17.09
N LYS A 33 -0.57 1.47 -18.04
CA LYS A 33 -0.05 1.61 -19.41
C LYS A 33 -0.69 2.79 -20.13
N ARG A 34 -2.01 2.95 -20.07
CA ARG A 34 -2.73 4.10 -20.64
C ARG A 34 -2.29 5.41 -19.99
N LEU A 35 -2.18 5.44 -18.67
CA LEU A 35 -1.73 6.60 -17.89
C LEU A 35 -0.34 7.07 -18.35
N ARG A 36 0.63 6.15 -18.46
CA ARG A 36 1.98 6.46 -18.96
C ARG A 36 2.00 6.90 -20.42
N LYS A 37 1.11 6.37 -21.25
CA LYS A 37 0.97 6.79 -22.65
C LYS A 37 0.38 8.20 -22.77
N ARG A 38 -0.60 8.55 -21.93
CA ARG A 38 -1.27 9.87 -21.92
C ARG A 38 -0.34 10.99 -21.45
N TYR A 39 0.55 10.70 -20.50
CA TYR A 39 1.48 11.67 -19.92
C TYR A 39 2.93 11.33 -20.25
N PRO A 40 3.35 11.46 -21.53
CA PRO A 40 4.73 11.22 -21.92
C PRO A 40 5.68 12.18 -21.17
N GLY A 41 6.88 11.70 -20.84
CA GLY A 41 7.88 12.48 -20.10
C GLY A 41 7.75 12.45 -18.58
N ARG A 42 6.59 12.06 -18.02
CA ARG A 42 6.44 11.89 -16.56
C ARG A 42 6.94 10.52 -16.09
N LYS A 43 7.79 10.48 -15.06
CA LYS A 43 8.26 9.23 -14.42
C LYS A 43 7.21 8.71 -13.43
N ILE A 44 6.15 8.11 -13.96
CA ILE A 44 5.01 7.63 -13.16
C ILE A 44 5.34 6.32 -12.44
N ARG A 45 5.28 6.37 -11.12
CA ARG A 45 5.47 5.23 -10.21
C ARG A 45 4.22 5.03 -9.36
N TYR A 46 4.05 3.83 -8.83
CA TYR A 46 2.88 3.50 -8.02
C TYR A 46 3.15 2.44 -6.96
N TYR A 47 2.36 2.49 -5.90
CA TYR A 47 2.07 1.38 -4.99
C TYR A 47 0.55 1.18 -4.97
N MET A 48 0.06 -0.03 -5.18
CA MET A 48 -1.37 -0.33 -5.25
C MET A 48 -1.73 -1.57 -4.46
N ALA A 49 -3.00 -1.61 -4.06
CA ALA A 49 -3.68 -2.77 -3.52
C ALA A 49 -4.95 -3.04 -4.32
N GLY A 50 -5.19 -4.30 -4.66
CA GLY A 50 -6.51 -4.78 -5.07
C GLY A 50 -7.20 -5.40 -3.87
N GLU A 51 -8.44 -4.99 -3.62
CA GLU A 51 -9.23 -5.50 -2.50
C GLU A 51 -10.73 -5.59 -2.79
N TYR A 52 -11.45 -6.18 -1.85
CA TYR A 52 -12.91 -6.24 -1.85
C TYR A 52 -13.47 -5.28 -0.80
N GLY A 53 -14.66 -4.74 -1.06
CA GLY A 53 -15.44 -4.04 -0.03
C GLY A 53 -15.73 -4.95 1.16
N GLU A 54 -16.39 -4.41 2.20
CA GLU A 54 -16.84 -5.25 3.31
C GLU A 54 -17.69 -6.44 2.80
N ASN A 55 -17.56 -7.61 3.45
CA ASN A 55 -18.24 -8.86 3.09
C ASN A 55 -18.04 -9.32 1.64
N PHE A 56 -16.81 -9.26 1.11
CA PHE A 56 -16.53 -9.62 -0.28
C PHE A 56 -17.38 -8.84 -1.28
N GLY A 57 -17.58 -7.56 -0.98
CA GLY A 57 -18.23 -6.63 -1.90
C GLY A 57 -17.43 -6.43 -3.18
N ARG A 58 -17.78 -5.38 -3.89
CA ARG A 58 -17.23 -5.06 -5.21
C ARG A 58 -15.68 -5.02 -5.23
N PRO A 59 -15.01 -5.70 -6.18
CA PRO A 59 -13.58 -5.58 -6.36
C PRO A 59 -13.21 -4.15 -6.74
N HIS A 60 -12.12 -3.64 -6.18
CA HIS A 60 -11.61 -2.31 -6.48
C HIS A 60 -10.10 -2.21 -6.22
N PHE A 61 -9.51 -1.14 -6.72
CA PHE A 61 -8.08 -0.87 -6.61
C PHE A 61 -7.83 0.47 -5.94
N HIS A 62 -6.98 0.48 -4.92
CA HIS A 62 -6.42 1.69 -4.35
C HIS A 62 -4.97 1.83 -4.78
N ALA A 63 -4.55 3.03 -5.18
CA ALA A 63 -3.16 3.27 -5.56
C ALA A 63 -2.66 4.65 -5.12
N CYS A 64 -1.47 4.67 -4.53
CA CYS A 64 -0.67 5.89 -4.44
C CYS A 64 0.12 6.02 -5.74
N LEU A 65 -0.14 7.07 -6.51
CA LEU A 65 0.60 7.44 -7.70
C LEU A 65 1.64 8.51 -7.35
N PHE A 66 2.82 8.39 -7.93
CA PHE A 66 3.94 9.31 -7.74
C PHE A 66 4.47 9.79 -9.09
N GLY A 67 4.81 11.08 -9.16
CA GLY A 67 5.23 11.75 -10.40
C GLY A 67 4.06 12.17 -11.29
N ILE A 68 2.84 12.23 -10.73
CA ILE A 68 1.65 12.70 -11.42
C ILE A 68 0.58 13.15 -10.42
N ASP A 69 -0.14 14.19 -10.81
CA ASP A 69 -1.46 14.56 -10.35
C ASP A 69 -2.29 15.01 -11.59
N PHE A 70 -3.59 15.18 -11.42
CA PHE A 70 -4.53 15.50 -12.50
C PHE A 70 -4.91 16.99 -12.46
N ASP A 71 -4.56 17.72 -13.53
CA ASP A 71 -4.80 19.16 -13.62
C ASP A 71 -6.30 19.51 -13.77
N ASP A 72 -7.10 18.57 -14.28
CA ASP A 72 -8.54 18.71 -14.49
C ASP A 72 -9.38 18.25 -13.28
N LYS A 73 -8.75 17.92 -12.15
CA LYS A 73 -9.47 17.40 -10.98
C LYS A 73 -10.44 18.42 -10.40
N LYS A 74 -11.66 17.99 -10.09
CA LYS A 74 -12.73 18.79 -9.50
C LYS A 74 -13.18 18.20 -8.19
N LEU A 75 -13.43 19.05 -7.19
CA LEU A 75 -13.94 18.60 -5.90
C LEU A 75 -15.27 17.89 -6.09
N TRP A 76 -15.37 16.67 -5.57
CA TRP A 76 -16.57 15.86 -5.66
C TRP A 76 -17.30 15.79 -4.33
N LYS A 77 -16.62 15.33 -3.27
CA LYS A 77 -17.21 15.24 -1.92
C LYS A 77 -16.16 15.30 -0.83
N ARG A 78 -16.60 15.60 0.38
CA ARG A 78 -15.81 15.45 1.60
C ARG A 78 -16.23 14.16 2.31
N THR A 79 -15.27 13.34 2.72
CA THR A 79 -15.55 12.11 3.48
C THR A 79 -15.83 12.42 4.95
N ALA A 80 -16.41 11.44 5.67
CA ALA A 80 -16.60 11.53 7.12
C ALA A 80 -15.27 11.72 7.88
N ALA A 81 -14.16 11.26 7.31
CA ALA A 81 -12.80 11.47 7.82
C ALA A 81 -12.21 12.84 7.48
N ASN A 82 -13.03 13.78 6.99
CA ASN A 82 -12.66 15.15 6.63
C ASN A 82 -11.72 15.27 5.42
N SER A 83 -11.46 14.16 4.71
CA SER A 83 -10.65 14.12 3.49
C SER A 83 -11.45 14.58 2.29
N MET A 84 -10.81 15.32 1.39
CA MET A 84 -11.41 15.73 0.13
C MET A 84 -11.23 14.66 -0.94
N LEU A 85 -12.32 14.33 -1.64
CA LEU A 85 -12.30 13.49 -2.83
C LEU A 85 -12.65 14.32 -4.05
N TYR A 86 -11.91 14.06 -5.12
CA TYR A 86 -12.01 14.73 -6.41
C TYR A 86 -12.31 13.72 -7.51
N THR A 87 -12.88 14.19 -8.61
CA THR A 87 -13.06 13.45 -9.86
C THR A 87 -12.24 14.13 -10.97
N SER A 88 -11.90 13.40 -12.01
CA SER A 88 -11.12 13.91 -13.16
C SER A 88 -11.63 13.19 -14.40
N ARG A 89 -11.94 13.96 -15.44
CA ARG A 89 -12.36 13.42 -16.74
C ARG A 89 -11.24 12.60 -17.35
N ASP A 90 -10.00 13.05 -17.19
CA ASP A 90 -8.83 12.32 -17.64
C ASP A 90 -8.69 10.96 -16.93
N LEU A 91 -8.91 10.92 -15.62
CA LEU A 91 -8.88 9.67 -14.87
C LEU A 91 -10.01 8.71 -15.29
N GLU A 92 -11.22 9.23 -15.50
CA GLU A 92 -12.38 8.45 -15.97
C GLU A 92 -12.11 7.83 -17.35
N VAL A 93 -11.54 8.58 -18.29
CA VAL A 93 -11.16 8.05 -19.62
C VAL A 93 -10.08 6.97 -19.49
N LEU A 94 -9.17 7.10 -18.53
CA LEU A 94 -8.11 6.11 -18.29
C LEU A 94 -8.63 4.85 -17.59
N TRP A 95 -9.70 4.95 -16.80
CA TRP A 95 -10.41 3.85 -16.14
C TRP A 95 -11.85 3.71 -16.67
N PRO A 96 -12.03 3.10 -17.85
CA PRO A 96 -13.34 3.02 -18.50
C PRO A 96 -14.31 2.02 -17.86
N PHE A 97 -13.89 1.32 -16.81
CA PHE A 97 -14.66 0.21 -16.21
C PHE A 97 -15.60 0.64 -15.09
N GLY A 98 -15.70 1.93 -14.79
CA GLY A 98 -16.62 2.44 -13.78
C GLY A 98 -16.10 3.69 -13.09
N TYR A 99 -16.21 3.70 -11.77
CA TYR A 99 -15.97 4.88 -10.97
C TYR A 99 -14.50 5.08 -10.66
N SER A 100 -14.08 6.34 -10.63
CA SER A 100 -12.74 6.73 -10.21
C SER A 100 -12.80 7.95 -9.31
N SER A 101 -11.91 8.01 -8.31
CA SER A 101 -11.78 9.18 -7.44
C SER A 101 -10.31 9.42 -7.10
N ILE A 102 -10.01 10.67 -6.79
CA ILE A 102 -8.69 11.17 -6.41
C ILE A 102 -8.79 11.71 -4.99
N GLY A 103 -7.79 11.43 -4.16
CA GLY A 103 -7.56 12.05 -2.87
C GLY A 103 -6.07 12.32 -2.67
N ASP A 104 -5.71 12.79 -1.47
CA ASP A 104 -4.34 13.15 -1.16
C ASP A 104 -3.51 11.94 -0.70
N VAL A 105 -2.22 11.92 -1.07
CA VAL A 105 -1.27 10.99 -0.46
C VAL A 105 -0.80 11.56 0.88
N THR A 106 -1.43 11.11 1.95
CA THR A 106 -1.04 11.38 3.33
C THR A 106 -0.38 10.15 3.94
N PHE A 107 0.21 10.30 5.12
CA PHE A 107 0.71 9.14 5.86
C PHE A 107 -0.41 8.12 6.11
N GLU A 108 -1.62 8.61 6.39
CA GLU A 108 -2.82 7.81 6.64
C GLU A 108 -3.28 7.06 5.39
N SER A 109 -3.33 7.69 4.21
CA SER A 109 -3.73 7.01 2.97
C SER A 109 -2.64 6.04 2.48
N ALA A 110 -1.36 6.37 2.63
CA ALA A 110 -0.28 5.42 2.36
C ALA A 110 -0.31 4.20 3.30
N ALA A 111 -0.52 4.42 4.60
CA ALA A 111 -0.68 3.35 5.58
C ALA A 111 -1.94 2.52 5.29
N TYR A 112 -3.00 3.14 4.78
CA TYR A 112 -4.21 2.44 4.36
C TYR A 112 -3.91 1.45 3.24
N VAL A 113 -3.27 1.87 2.15
CA VAL A 113 -2.92 0.95 1.05
C VAL A 113 -1.98 -0.17 1.51
N ALA A 114 -1.00 0.17 2.36
CA ALA A 114 -0.04 -0.81 2.88
C ALA A 114 -0.70 -1.87 3.78
N ARG A 115 -1.78 -1.54 4.50
CA ARG A 115 -2.47 -2.45 5.42
C ARG A 115 -3.35 -3.48 4.72
N TYR A 116 -3.63 -3.36 3.42
CA TYR A 116 -4.48 -4.34 2.74
C TYR A 116 -3.90 -5.74 2.67
N ILE A 117 -2.57 -5.86 2.67
CA ILE A 117 -1.92 -7.18 2.81
C ILE A 117 -2.37 -7.90 4.09
N MET A 118 -2.78 -7.15 5.12
CA MET A 118 -3.22 -7.71 6.40
C MET A 118 -4.67 -8.20 6.39
N LYS A 119 -5.50 -7.83 5.40
CA LYS A 119 -6.85 -8.40 5.23
C LYS A 119 -6.80 -9.82 4.65
N LYS A 120 -5.74 -10.11 3.90
CA LYS A 120 -5.59 -11.38 3.22
C LYS A 120 -5.63 -12.54 4.22
N VAL A 121 -6.67 -13.36 4.17
CA VAL A 121 -6.73 -14.64 4.85
C VAL A 121 -5.78 -15.62 4.17
N THR A 122 -4.99 -16.34 4.96
CA THR A 122 -3.99 -17.32 4.52
C THR A 122 -4.13 -18.62 5.31
N GLY A 123 -3.55 -19.71 4.80
CA GLY A 123 -3.55 -21.00 5.48
C GLY A 123 -4.83 -21.81 5.22
N LYS A 124 -5.21 -22.68 6.16
CA LYS A 124 -6.30 -23.65 6.00
C LYS A 124 -7.64 -22.98 5.65
N ASN A 125 -7.90 -21.82 6.24
CA ASN A 125 -9.16 -21.09 6.03
C ASN A 125 -9.20 -20.29 4.72
N ALA A 126 -8.09 -20.20 3.97
CA ALA A 126 -8.05 -19.37 2.75
C ALA A 126 -8.97 -19.93 1.67
N LYS A 127 -8.98 -21.26 1.46
CA LYS A 127 -9.79 -21.87 0.40
C LYS A 127 -11.28 -21.60 0.62
N GLU A 128 -11.77 -21.86 1.83
CA GLU A 128 -13.17 -21.59 2.21
C GLU A 128 -13.49 -20.10 2.13
N HIS A 129 -12.58 -19.23 2.57
CA HIS A 129 -12.81 -17.78 2.58
C HIS A 129 -13.00 -17.19 1.18
N TYR A 130 -12.23 -17.63 0.18
CA TYR A 130 -12.29 -17.07 -1.18
C TYR A 130 -13.12 -17.90 -2.16
N THR A 131 -13.76 -18.98 -1.71
CA THR A 131 -14.62 -19.80 -2.57
C THR A 131 -16.08 -19.46 -2.29
N GLU A 132 -16.81 -19.11 -3.34
CA GLU A 132 -18.25 -18.89 -3.29
C GLU A 132 -18.93 -19.96 -4.14
N ILE A 133 -20.03 -20.49 -3.62
CA ILE A 133 -20.88 -21.45 -4.34
C ILE A 133 -22.18 -20.71 -4.63
N ASP A 134 -22.50 -20.57 -5.90
CA ASP A 134 -23.78 -20.02 -6.31
C ASP A 134 -24.91 -21.01 -5.91
N PRO A 135 -25.88 -20.58 -5.09
CA PRO A 135 -26.92 -21.48 -4.59
C PRO A 135 -27.94 -21.90 -5.66
N GLU A 136 -28.04 -21.18 -6.78
CA GLU A 136 -28.99 -21.49 -7.86
C GLU A 136 -28.34 -22.34 -8.96
N SER A 137 -27.10 -22.04 -9.35
CA SER A 137 -26.40 -22.75 -10.43
C SER A 137 -25.48 -23.87 -9.95
N GLY A 138 -25.11 -23.86 -8.67
CA GLY A 138 -24.10 -24.78 -8.11
C GLY A 138 -22.66 -24.48 -8.57
N GLU A 139 -22.44 -23.37 -9.29
CA GLU A 139 -21.13 -23.00 -9.80
C GLU A 139 -20.19 -22.58 -8.66
N ILE A 140 -18.99 -23.17 -8.64
CA ILE A 140 -17.97 -22.86 -7.64
C ILE A 140 -17.00 -21.83 -8.23
N THR A 141 -17.05 -20.62 -7.71
CA THR A 141 -16.14 -19.55 -8.11
C THR A 141 -15.09 -19.32 -7.03
N THR A 142 -13.81 -19.37 -7.41
CA THR A 142 -12.70 -19.01 -6.52
C THR A 142 -12.19 -17.61 -6.83
N ARG A 143 -12.37 -16.70 -5.89
CA ARG A 143 -11.92 -15.32 -6.00
C ARG A 143 -10.42 -15.21 -5.74
N LYS A 144 -9.80 -14.25 -6.40
CA LYS A 144 -8.38 -13.94 -6.17
C LYS A 144 -8.24 -13.21 -4.82
N PRO A 145 -7.37 -13.66 -3.91
CA PRO A 145 -7.12 -12.94 -2.66
C PRO A 145 -6.64 -11.52 -2.91
N GLU A 146 -6.83 -10.64 -1.92
CA GLU A 146 -6.27 -9.30 -1.94
C GLU A 146 -4.76 -9.36 -2.14
N PHE A 147 -4.24 -8.38 -2.88
CA PHE A 147 -2.82 -8.34 -3.22
C PHE A 147 -2.33 -6.92 -3.36
N THR A 148 -1.02 -6.76 -3.23
CA THR A 148 -0.34 -5.49 -3.50
C THR A 148 0.63 -5.64 -4.66
N LYS A 149 0.79 -4.57 -5.45
CA LYS A 149 1.81 -4.45 -6.50
C LYS A 149 2.41 -3.06 -6.48
N MET A 150 3.64 -2.94 -6.95
CA MET A 150 4.38 -1.68 -6.86
C MET A 150 5.47 -1.59 -7.90
N SER A 151 5.97 -0.37 -8.10
CA SER A 151 7.14 -0.11 -8.94
C SER A 151 8.43 -0.56 -8.25
N LEU A 152 9.16 -1.52 -8.85
CA LEU A 152 10.32 -2.18 -8.23
C LEU A 152 11.69 -1.79 -8.82
N LYS A 153 11.73 -1.11 -9.98
CA LYS A 153 12.98 -0.82 -10.71
C LYS A 153 13.20 0.69 -10.91
N PRO A 154 14.04 1.35 -10.09
CA PRO A 154 14.46 0.93 -8.74
C PRO A 154 13.25 0.89 -7.79
N GLY A 155 13.39 0.45 -6.55
CA GLY A 155 12.27 0.42 -5.59
C GLY A 155 11.79 1.82 -5.20
N ILE A 156 10.58 1.92 -4.65
CA ILE A 156 10.05 3.20 -4.15
C ILE A 156 10.92 3.68 -2.99
N GLY A 157 11.33 4.95 -3.02
CA GLY A 157 12.20 5.54 -2.00
C GLY A 157 13.69 5.25 -2.17
N TYR A 158 14.12 4.56 -3.24
CA TYR A 158 15.55 4.31 -3.49
C TYR A 158 16.33 5.61 -3.74
N GLU A 159 15.80 6.52 -4.56
CA GLU A 159 16.50 7.80 -4.86
C GLU A 159 16.61 8.66 -3.59
N TRP A 160 15.59 8.63 -2.72
CA TRP A 160 15.66 9.30 -1.43
C TRP A 160 16.77 8.71 -0.57
N LEU A 161 16.83 7.38 -0.47
CA LEU A 161 17.92 6.75 0.28
C LEU A 161 19.27 7.18 -0.26
N LYS A 162 19.48 7.07 -1.58
CA LYS A 162 20.75 7.45 -2.23
C LYS A 162 21.19 8.87 -1.88
N GLN A 163 20.26 9.80 -1.79
CA GLN A 163 20.54 11.19 -1.44
C GLN A 163 20.86 11.38 0.06
N TYR A 164 20.24 10.60 0.94
CA TYR A 164 20.30 10.80 2.40
C TYR A 164 20.97 9.63 3.15
N THR A 165 21.72 8.77 2.47
CA THR A 165 22.42 7.61 3.09
C THR A 165 23.30 8.05 4.26
N SER A 166 24.01 9.18 4.11
CA SER A 166 24.88 9.79 5.12
C SER A 166 24.13 10.30 6.36
N ASP A 167 22.82 10.51 6.27
CA ASP A 167 22.02 10.93 7.42
C ASP A 167 21.45 9.72 8.14
N VAL A 168 21.04 8.71 7.36
CA VAL A 168 20.33 7.52 7.84
C VAL A 168 21.25 6.57 8.59
N TYR A 169 22.38 6.18 7.99
CA TYR A 169 23.18 5.06 8.49
C TYR A 169 24.16 5.41 9.62
N PRO A 170 24.77 6.60 9.69
CA PRO A 170 25.57 6.98 10.85
C PRO A 170 24.77 7.00 12.16
N HIS A 171 23.46 7.22 12.08
CA HIS A 171 22.59 7.29 13.25
C HIS A 171 21.64 6.10 13.41
N ASP A 172 21.55 5.24 12.39
CA ASP A 172 20.64 4.08 12.32
C ASP A 172 19.15 4.37 12.53
N TYR A 173 18.65 5.51 12.06
CA TYR A 173 17.22 5.81 12.10
C TYR A 173 16.77 6.70 10.94
N VAL A 174 15.46 6.68 10.68
CA VAL A 174 14.75 7.68 9.89
C VAL A 174 13.73 8.37 10.78
N VAL A 175 13.41 9.63 10.48
CA VAL A 175 12.40 10.40 11.23
C VAL A 175 11.10 10.41 10.46
N ILE A 176 10.04 9.87 11.08
CA ILE A 176 8.68 9.89 10.53
C ILE A 176 7.80 10.62 11.53
N ARG A 177 7.23 11.77 11.13
CA ARG A 177 6.36 12.61 11.98
C ARG A 177 6.98 12.93 13.35
N GLY A 178 8.25 13.34 13.35
CA GLY A 178 9.00 13.70 14.56
C GLY A 178 9.45 12.51 15.42
N LYS A 179 9.17 11.27 15.01
CA LYS A 179 9.58 10.07 15.75
C LYS A 179 10.70 9.34 15.03
N LYS A 180 11.77 8.99 15.77
CA LYS A 180 12.84 8.13 15.27
C LYS A 180 12.32 6.70 15.14
N VAL A 181 12.47 6.14 13.95
CA VAL A 181 12.14 4.74 13.66
C VAL A 181 13.27 4.08 12.90
N LYS A 182 13.38 2.76 13.01
CA LYS A 182 14.43 2.01 12.32
C LYS A 182 14.32 2.17 10.80
N PRO A 183 15.43 2.22 10.05
CA PRO A 183 15.38 2.26 8.60
C PRO A 183 14.62 1.05 8.05
N PRO A 184 13.81 1.21 6.99
CA PRO A 184 13.13 0.10 6.34
C PRO A 184 14.12 -0.98 5.89
N LYS A 185 13.75 -2.27 6.01
CA LYS A 185 14.58 -3.41 5.56
C LYS A 185 15.04 -3.30 4.10
N TYR A 186 14.26 -2.64 3.25
CA TYR A 186 14.65 -2.40 1.86
C TYR A 186 15.90 -1.52 1.76
N TYR A 187 16.03 -0.51 2.63
CA TYR A 187 17.19 0.37 2.68
C TYR A 187 18.40 -0.41 3.18
N ASP A 188 18.24 -1.22 4.23
CA ASP A 188 19.32 -2.07 4.76
C ASP A 188 19.88 -2.99 3.67
N LYS A 189 19.01 -3.59 2.86
CA LYS A 189 19.44 -4.42 1.72
C LYS A 189 20.23 -3.63 0.68
N LYS A 190 19.90 -2.36 0.44
CA LYS A 190 20.60 -1.52 -0.52
C LYS A 190 21.94 -1.04 0.03
N TYR A 191 21.95 -0.58 1.26
CA TYR A 191 23.16 -0.15 1.93
C TYR A 191 24.15 -1.30 2.12
N LYS A 192 23.70 -2.50 2.47
CA LYS A 192 24.58 -3.68 2.55
C LYS A 192 25.30 -4.00 1.23
N ILE A 193 24.63 -3.81 0.10
CA ILE A 193 25.22 -4.07 -1.23
C ILE A 193 26.35 -3.06 -1.52
N GLU A 194 26.16 -1.80 -1.14
CA GLU A 194 27.09 -0.71 -1.42
C GLU A 194 28.21 -0.62 -0.36
N ASN A 195 27.91 -0.91 0.91
CA ASN A 195 28.80 -0.77 2.07
C ASN A 195 28.73 -2.00 3.00
N PRO A 196 29.25 -3.17 2.56
CA PRO A 196 29.11 -4.42 3.32
C PRO A 196 29.79 -4.38 4.70
N TYR A 197 31.00 -3.83 4.80
CA TYR A 197 31.76 -3.79 6.05
C TYR A 197 31.12 -2.87 7.11
N GLU A 198 30.74 -1.65 6.71
CA GLU A 198 30.04 -0.71 7.59
C GLU A 198 28.70 -1.28 8.07
N PHE A 199 27.99 -2.00 7.20
CA PHE A 199 26.73 -2.63 7.57
C PHE A 199 26.92 -3.80 8.55
N ASP A 200 28.00 -4.57 8.45
CA ASP A 200 28.30 -5.63 9.42
C ASP A 200 28.63 -5.05 10.81
N GLU A 201 29.37 -3.94 10.87
CA GLU A 201 29.60 -3.20 12.13
C GLU A 201 28.28 -2.68 12.72
N LEU A 202 27.41 -2.11 11.87
CA LEU A 202 26.09 -1.67 12.27
C LEU A 202 25.25 -2.81 12.86
N LEU A 203 25.28 -4.00 12.25
CA LEU A 203 24.60 -5.18 12.77
C LEU A 203 25.15 -5.59 14.14
N TYR A 204 26.47 -5.57 14.32
CA TYR A 204 27.09 -5.84 15.61
C TYR A 204 26.62 -4.86 16.70
N LEU A 205 26.56 -3.56 16.39
CA LEU A 205 26.07 -2.53 17.31
C LEU A 205 24.58 -2.73 17.65
N ARG A 206 23.76 -3.10 16.66
CA ARG A 206 22.34 -3.43 16.85
C ARG A 206 22.16 -4.66 17.77
N GLU A 207 22.99 -5.69 17.60
CA GLU A 207 22.97 -6.89 18.45
C GLU A 207 23.39 -6.58 19.89
N LYS A 208 24.49 -5.83 20.07
CA LYS A 208 24.94 -5.39 21.39
C LYS A 208 23.86 -4.58 22.11
N SER A 209 23.22 -3.66 21.39
CA SER A 209 22.10 -2.86 21.93
C SER A 209 20.88 -3.71 22.26
N ALA A 210 20.56 -4.73 21.46
CA ALA A 210 19.46 -5.65 21.74
C ALA A 210 19.73 -6.49 23.01
N LYS A 211 20.97 -6.94 23.22
CA LYS A 211 21.38 -7.66 24.44
C LYS A 211 21.28 -6.79 25.69
N LEU A 212 21.64 -5.50 25.59
CA LEU A 212 21.49 -4.55 26.71
C LEU A 212 20.02 -4.27 27.06
N ASN A 213 19.12 -4.37 26.08
CA ASN A 213 17.68 -4.17 26.27
C ASN A 213 16.91 -5.52 26.34
N TYR A 214 17.51 -6.57 26.89
CA TYR A 214 16.90 -7.91 26.91
C TYR A 214 15.57 -7.95 27.68
N GLU A 215 15.42 -7.12 28.72
CA GLU A 215 14.22 -7.03 29.55
C GLU A 215 12.98 -6.65 28.72
N ASP A 216 13.15 -5.85 27.66
CA ASP A 216 12.05 -5.47 26.78
C ASP A 216 11.72 -6.57 25.73
N ASN A 217 12.48 -7.67 25.71
CA ASN A 217 12.36 -8.78 24.76
C ASN A 217 12.06 -10.14 25.43
N THR A 218 11.66 -10.15 26.71
CA THR A 218 11.22 -11.38 27.39
C THR A 218 9.88 -11.89 26.82
N PRO A 219 9.57 -13.20 26.94
CA PRO A 219 8.29 -13.75 26.51
C PRO A 219 7.08 -13.00 27.07
N GLU A 220 7.10 -12.67 28.37
CA GLU A 220 6.03 -11.94 29.05
C GLU A 220 5.87 -10.53 28.47
N ARG A 221 6.98 -9.84 28.20
CA ARG A 221 6.94 -8.51 27.62
C ARG A 221 6.42 -8.53 26.18
N LEU A 222 6.81 -9.53 25.40
CA LEU A 222 6.32 -9.73 24.04
C LEU A 222 4.80 -9.98 24.00
N LEU A 223 4.26 -10.73 24.97
CA LEU A 223 2.81 -10.92 25.12
C LEU A 223 2.09 -9.60 25.39
N VAL A 224 2.61 -8.77 26.30
CA VAL A 224 2.04 -7.43 26.58
C VAL A 224 2.10 -6.54 25.33
N LYS A 225 3.23 -6.53 24.61
CA LYS A 225 3.37 -5.77 23.35
C LYS A 225 2.39 -6.25 22.29
N GLU A 226 2.17 -7.56 22.17
CA GLU A 226 1.20 -8.14 21.26
C GLU A 226 -0.21 -7.66 21.60
N GLN A 227 -0.63 -7.74 22.87
CA GLN A 227 -1.94 -7.26 23.33
C GLN A 227 -2.16 -5.78 22.99
N VAL A 228 -1.19 -4.93 23.31
CA VAL A 228 -1.25 -3.49 22.99
C VAL A 228 -1.33 -3.27 21.47
N THR A 229 -0.60 -4.05 20.68
CA THR A 229 -0.61 -3.95 19.21
C THR A 229 -1.96 -4.38 18.64
N LYS A 230 -2.53 -5.49 19.12
CA LYS A 230 -3.89 -5.95 18.74
C LYS A 230 -4.94 -4.89 19.08
N ALA A 231 -4.90 -4.30 20.26
CA ALA A 231 -5.81 -3.23 20.66
C ALA A 231 -5.66 -1.98 19.78
N LYS A 232 -4.42 -1.58 19.44
CA LYS A 232 -4.17 -0.45 18.52
C LYS A 232 -4.73 -0.73 17.11
N LEU A 233 -4.57 -1.96 16.60
CA LEU A 233 -5.11 -2.35 15.30
C LEU A 233 -6.64 -2.26 15.28
N GLN A 234 -7.31 -2.65 16.36
CA GLN A 234 -8.78 -2.53 16.48
C GLN A 234 -9.26 -1.07 16.48
N LYS A 235 -8.48 -0.13 17.02
CA LYS A 235 -8.82 1.31 17.04
C LYS A 235 -8.67 1.98 15.67
N LEU A 236 -7.93 1.39 14.74
CA LEU A 236 -7.76 1.89 13.38
C LEU A 236 -8.95 1.45 12.48
N LYS A 237 -10.19 1.60 12.97
CA LYS A 237 -11.41 1.32 12.20
C LYS A 237 -11.44 2.19 10.94
N ARG A 238 -11.83 1.58 9.82
CA ARG A 238 -11.50 2.01 8.46
C ARG A 238 -12.72 2.66 7.79
N ASN A 239 -12.95 3.94 8.03
CA ASN A 239 -13.99 4.68 7.29
C ASN A 239 -13.31 5.67 6.34
N LEU A 240 -12.84 5.17 5.18
CA LEU A 240 -12.31 6.02 4.10
C LEU A 240 -13.30 6.17 2.93
N THR A 241 -14.55 5.75 3.12
CA THR A 241 -15.66 6.00 2.19
C THR A 241 -16.82 6.68 2.88
#